data_AF-A0A4U5MJE7-F1
#
_entry.id   AF-A0A4U5MJE7-F1
#
_cell.length_a   1.000
_cell.length_b   1.000
_cell.length_c   1.000
_cell.angle_alpha   90.00
_cell.angle_beta   90.00
_cell.angle_gamma   90.00
#
_symmetry.space_group_name_H-M   'P 1'
#
loop_
_entity.id
_entity.type
_entity.pdbx_description
1 polymer ?
#
loop_
_entity_poly.entity_id
_entity_poly.type
_entity_poly.pdbx_seq_one_letter_code
_entity_poly.pdbx_strand_id
1 'polypeptide(L)'
;MRVVALSAFLAIFGVFETFGSGFDLNAYQGFDAIQEHLRNVELMHPDLVELIEIGSSHENRSLTVVKLEDKSLKSQFRRPALWIDAGIHAREWIAVTTALNLIDMILKHPGIFKNLTIYVLPVVNPDGYEYSRTKDRFWRKNRRPAECGNPYDCCQGVDLNRNFDSDWSHFSHPPQARAVLRTQAHRPLANQNPEQFAIS
;
A
#
# COMPACT_ATOMS: atom_id res chain seq x y z
N MET A 1 3.76 6.17 -55.21
CA MET A 1 4.40 7.38 -54.63
C MET A 1 4.05 7.39 -53.15
N ARG A 2 5.01 7.06 -52.27
CA ARG A 2 4.82 6.99 -50.82
C ARG A 2 5.09 8.39 -50.24
N VAL A 3 4.16 8.93 -49.46
CA VAL A 3 4.40 10.13 -48.64
C VAL A 3 4.50 9.64 -47.19
N VAL A 4 5.71 9.71 -46.64
CA VAL A 4 5.98 9.58 -45.22
C VAL A 4 6.18 11.00 -44.71
N ALA A 5 5.27 11.49 -43.88
CA ALA A 5 5.48 12.73 -43.14
C ALA A 5 6.26 12.39 -41.86
N LEU A 6 7.55 12.70 -41.87
CA LEU A 6 8.39 12.69 -40.67
C LEU A 6 8.38 14.12 -40.11
N SER A 7 7.69 14.35 -39.00
CA SER A 7 7.82 15.57 -38.20
C SER A 7 8.16 15.15 -36.78
N ALA A 8 9.44 15.26 -36.42
CA ALA A 8 9.86 15.30 -35.03
C ALA A 8 10.75 16.54 -34.87
N PHE A 9 10.14 17.57 -34.28
CA PHE A 9 10.75 18.81 -33.88
C PHE A 9 11.84 18.54 -32.85
N LEU A 10 13.05 19.06 -33.10
CA LEU A 10 14.07 19.26 -32.08
C LEU A 10 13.55 20.26 -31.04
N ALA A 11 13.52 19.86 -29.77
CA ALA A 11 13.46 20.80 -28.66
C ALA A 11 14.32 20.29 -27.49
N ILE A 12 15.44 20.99 -27.32
CA ILE A 12 16.09 21.36 -26.06
C ILE A 12 16.76 20.22 -25.30
N PHE A 13 18.09 20.18 -25.48
CA PHE A 13 19.07 19.76 -24.49
C PHE A 13 18.88 20.55 -23.19
N GLY A 14 17.95 20.09 -22.35
CA GLY A 14 18.00 20.28 -20.91
C GLY A 14 18.56 18.99 -20.34
N VAL A 15 19.78 19.06 -19.80
CA VAL A 15 20.38 18.01 -19.00
C VAL A 15 19.43 17.73 -17.83
N PHE A 16 18.55 16.75 -17.98
CA PHE A 16 17.99 16.06 -16.82
C PHE A 16 19.15 15.25 -16.27
N GLU A 17 19.77 15.79 -15.22
CA GLU A 17 20.62 14.98 -14.35
C GLU A 17 19.78 13.78 -13.90
N THR A 18 20.14 12.62 -14.45
CA THR A 18 19.71 11.32 -13.99
C THR A 18 20.30 11.10 -12.60
N PHE A 19 19.59 11.53 -11.56
CA PHE A 19 19.77 10.98 -10.21
C PHE A 19 18.60 10.06 -9.88
N GLY A 20 18.41 9.05 -10.73
CA GLY A 20 17.80 7.82 -10.27
C GLY A 20 18.75 7.19 -9.27
N SER A 21 18.56 7.43 -7.98
CA SER A 21 18.85 6.35 -7.03
C SER A 21 17.88 5.24 -7.43
N GLY A 22 18.36 4.27 -8.20
CA GLY A 22 17.54 3.14 -8.61
C GLY A 22 16.83 2.57 -7.39
N PHE A 23 15.53 2.34 -7.50
CA PHE A 23 14.76 1.77 -6.41
C PHE A 23 15.38 0.43 -6.02
N ASP A 24 15.96 0.35 -4.82
CA ASP A 24 16.63 -0.87 -4.35
C ASP A 24 15.64 -1.77 -3.60
N LEU A 25 15.26 -2.87 -4.25
CA LEU A 25 14.40 -3.91 -3.69
C LEU A 25 15.04 -4.70 -2.53
N ASN A 26 16.34 -4.53 -2.29
CA ASN A 26 17.06 -5.15 -1.16
C ASN A 26 17.10 -4.25 0.09
N ALA A 27 16.53 -3.04 0.01
CA ALA A 27 16.47 -2.10 1.11
C ALA A 27 15.02 -1.85 1.56
N TYR A 28 14.87 -1.38 2.79
CA TYR A 28 13.58 -0.86 3.27
C TYR A 28 13.45 0.58 2.78
N GLN A 29 12.54 0.82 1.84
CA GLN A 29 12.38 2.10 1.15
C GLN A 29 11.35 3.01 1.83
N GLY A 30 11.49 4.32 1.68
CA GLY A 30 10.46 5.27 2.14
C GLY A 30 9.19 5.18 1.31
N PHE A 31 8.05 5.55 1.88
CA PHE A 31 6.75 5.50 1.21
C PHE A 31 6.76 6.27 -0.11
N ASP A 32 7.32 7.48 -0.15
CA ASP A 32 7.37 8.29 -1.37
C ASP A 32 8.20 7.62 -2.48
N ALA A 33 9.33 7.01 -2.12
CA ALA A 33 10.17 6.26 -3.05
C ALA A 33 9.45 5.00 -3.56
N ILE A 34 8.66 4.34 -2.70
CA ILE A 34 7.80 3.21 -3.11
C ILE A 34 6.75 3.70 -4.12
N GLN A 35 6.06 4.80 -3.85
CA GLN A 35 5.05 5.36 -4.74
C GLN A 35 5.64 5.76 -6.10
N GLU A 36 6.81 6.38 -6.11
CA GLU A 36 7.53 6.70 -7.34
C GLU A 36 7.93 5.44 -8.12
N HIS A 37 8.42 4.41 -7.43
CA HIS A 37 8.73 3.14 -8.06
C HIS A 37 7.50 2.48 -8.70
N LEU A 38 6.35 2.46 -8.01
CA LEU A 38 5.12 1.89 -8.56
C LEU A 38 4.66 2.63 -9.83
N ARG A 39 4.74 3.98 -9.84
CA ARG A 39 4.45 4.78 -11.05
C ARG A 39 5.40 4.43 -12.20
N ASN A 40 6.69 4.27 -11.91
CA ASN A 40 7.66 3.85 -12.91
C ASN A 40 7.38 2.43 -13.44
N VAL A 41 6.97 1.50 -12.57
CA VAL A 41 6.58 0.14 -12.95
C VAL A 41 5.37 0.16 -13.90
N GLU A 42 4.35 0.97 -13.62
CA GLU A 42 3.20 1.13 -14.53
C GLU A 42 3.61 1.69 -15.89
N LEU A 43 4.44 2.73 -15.92
CA LEU A 43 4.95 3.33 -17.16
C LEU A 43 5.76 2.35 -18.01
N MET A 44 6.51 1.44 -17.37
CA MET A 44 7.32 0.43 -18.06
C MET A 44 6.49 -0.77 -18.54
N HIS A 45 5.36 -1.06 -17.90
CA HIS A 45 4.52 -2.22 -18.19
C HIS A 45 3.04 -1.87 -18.39
N PRO A 46 2.68 -0.91 -19.28
CA PRO A 46 1.32 -0.38 -19.39
C PRO A 46 0.29 -1.43 -19.84
N ASP A 47 0.71 -2.50 -20.52
CA ASP A 47 -0.15 -3.60 -20.95
C ASP A 47 -0.45 -4.62 -19.84
N LEU A 48 0.31 -4.57 -18.75
CA LEU A 48 0.24 -5.55 -17.65
C LEU A 48 -0.12 -4.92 -16.30
N VAL A 49 0.18 -3.64 -16.09
CA VAL A 49 0.05 -2.94 -14.81
C VAL A 49 -0.97 -1.81 -14.93
N GLU A 50 -1.76 -1.64 -13.87
CA GLU A 50 -2.63 -0.50 -13.64
C GLU A 50 -2.56 -0.14 -12.15
N LEU A 51 -2.31 1.12 -11.83
CA LEU A 51 -2.37 1.63 -10.45
C LEU A 51 -3.79 2.12 -10.14
N ILE A 52 -4.33 1.67 -9.02
CA ILE A 52 -5.67 2.02 -8.56
C ILE A 52 -5.55 2.64 -7.17
N GLU A 53 -6.02 3.87 -7.03
CA GLU A 53 -6.15 4.51 -5.70
C GLU A 53 -7.48 4.11 -5.09
N ILE A 54 -7.45 3.46 -3.93
CA ILE A 54 -8.65 2.95 -3.24
C ILE A 54 -9.06 3.82 -2.04
N GLY A 55 -8.26 4.84 -1.72
CA GLY A 55 -8.52 5.77 -0.63
C GLY A 55 -7.24 6.46 -0.16
N SER A 56 -7.35 7.15 0.99
CA SER A 56 -6.23 7.84 1.63
C SER A 56 -6.20 7.54 3.12
N SER A 57 -5.02 7.54 3.73
CA SER A 57 -4.84 7.37 5.18
C SER A 57 -5.29 8.60 5.99
N HIS A 58 -5.19 8.52 7.33
CA HIS A 58 -5.49 9.64 8.23
C HIS A 58 -4.62 10.88 8.00
N GLU A 59 -3.35 10.69 7.63
CA GLU A 59 -2.42 11.76 7.29
C GLU A 59 -2.36 12.01 5.77
N ASN A 60 -3.39 11.58 5.03
CA ASN A 60 -3.62 11.86 3.60
C ASN A 60 -2.56 11.28 2.65
N ARG A 61 -2.08 10.05 2.91
CA ARG A 61 -1.26 9.27 1.98
C ARG A 61 -2.13 8.31 1.18
N SER A 62 -1.94 8.26 -0.14
CA SER A 62 -2.71 7.41 -1.05
C SER A 62 -2.52 5.92 -0.74
N LEU A 63 -3.61 5.17 -0.79
CA LEU A 63 -3.62 3.71 -0.73
C LEU A 63 -3.64 3.20 -2.17
N THR A 64 -2.46 2.85 -2.67
CA THR A 64 -2.26 2.48 -4.09
C THR A 64 -2.17 0.97 -4.25
N VAL A 65 -3.13 0.41 -4.96
CA VAL A 65 -3.17 -0.98 -5.38
C VAL A 65 -2.52 -1.13 -6.75
N VAL A 66 -1.66 -2.13 -6.90
CA VAL A 66 -1.09 -2.55 -8.18
C VAL A 66 -1.96 -3.68 -8.73
N LYS A 67 -2.69 -3.40 -9.80
CA LYS A 67 -3.43 -4.41 -10.55
C LYS A 67 -2.55 -4.97 -11.66
N LEU A 68 -2.28 -6.27 -11.59
CA LEU A 68 -1.52 -7.05 -12.56
C LEU A 68 -2.50 -7.90 -13.38
N GLU A 69 -2.60 -7.58 -14.67
CA GLU A 69 -3.53 -8.23 -15.60
C GLU A 69 -3.03 -8.10 -17.03
N ASP A 70 -2.97 -9.21 -17.78
CA ASP A 70 -2.70 -9.14 -19.22
C ASP A 70 -3.90 -8.52 -19.94
N LYS A 71 -3.81 -7.23 -20.29
CA LYS A 71 -4.90 -6.45 -20.91
C LYS A 71 -5.18 -6.89 -22.35
N SER A 72 -4.27 -7.62 -23.00
CA SER A 72 -4.44 -8.10 -24.38
C SER A 72 -5.47 -9.24 -24.49
N LEU A 73 -5.65 -10.00 -23.41
CA LEU A 73 -6.53 -11.15 -23.39
C LEU A 73 -7.98 -10.71 -23.20
N LYS A 74 -8.73 -10.62 -24.29
CA LYS A 74 -10.18 -10.41 -24.21
C LYS A 74 -10.84 -11.68 -23.66
N SER A 75 -11.27 -11.64 -22.40
CA SER A 75 -12.07 -12.71 -21.81
C SER A 75 -13.54 -12.34 -21.85
N GLN A 76 -14.39 -13.26 -22.32
CA GLN A 76 -15.85 -13.12 -22.25
C GLN A 76 -16.38 -13.32 -20.82
N PHE A 77 -15.58 -13.94 -19.94
CA PHE A 77 -15.92 -14.22 -18.55
C PHE A 77 -15.03 -13.41 -17.60
N ARG A 78 -15.53 -13.09 -16.41
CA ARG A 78 -14.72 -12.46 -15.35
C ARG A 78 -13.57 -13.39 -14.97
N ARG A 79 -12.34 -12.88 -15.01
CA ARG A 79 -11.17 -13.62 -14.53
C ARG A 79 -11.27 -13.78 -13.01
N PRO A 80 -10.79 -14.91 -12.44
CA PRO A 80 -10.58 -14.99 -11.01
C PRO A 80 -9.62 -13.87 -10.56
N ALA A 81 -9.79 -13.41 -9.33
CA ALA A 81 -8.97 -12.38 -8.72
C ALA A 81 -8.24 -12.92 -7.49
N LEU A 82 -6.96 -12.56 -7.35
CA LEU A 82 -6.15 -12.79 -6.16
C LEU A 82 -5.85 -11.44 -5.51
N TRP A 83 -6.19 -11.29 -4.24
CA TRP A 83 -5.85 -10.11 -3.44
C TRP A 83 -4.67 -10.42 -2.51
N ILE A 84 -3.69 -9.53 -2.48
CA ILE A 84 -2.52 -9.61 -1.61
C ILE A 84 -2.28 -8.23 -1.01
N ASP A 85 -2.24 -8.13 0.31
CA ASP A 85 -1.86 -6.91 1.00
C ASP A 85 -0.67 -7.12 1.94
N ALA A 86 0.02 -6.03 2.23
CA ALA A 86 1.18 -6.02 3.10
C ALA A 86 1.24 -4.73 3.94
N GLY A 87 2.03 -4.78 5.01
CA GLY A 87 2.32 -3.59 5.83
C GLY A 87 1.12 -3.09 6.64
N ILE A 88 0.14 -3.93 6.97
CA ILE A 88 -0.96 -3.55 7.87
C ILE A 88 -0.45 -3.13 9.25
N HIS A 89 0.60 -3.79 9.75
CA HIS A 89 1.35 -3.31 10.90
C HIS A 89 2.60 -2.56 10.45
N ALA A 90 2.69 -1.32 10.91
CA ALA A 90 3.73 -0.36 10.55
C ALA A 90 5.17 -0.89 10.61
N ARG A 91 5.54 -1.55 11.72
CA ARG A 91 6.90 -2.06 11.98
C ARG A 91 7.34 -3.28 11.18
N GLU A 92 6.44 -3.93 10.44
CA GLU A 92 6.70 -5.20 9.74
C GLU A 92 7.26 -4.96 8.33
N TRP A 93 8.37 -4.21 8.24
CA TRP A 93 8.92 -3.70 6.98
C TRP A 93 9.20 -4.77 5.92
N ILE A 94 9.59 -5.98 6.34
CA ILE A 94 9.84 -7.09 5.41
C ILE A 94 8.61 -7.48 4.61
N ALA A 95 7.40 -7.33 5.17
CA ALA A 95 6.16 -7.61 4.44
C ALA A 95 6.00 -6.65 3.24
N VAL A 96 6.25 -5.35 3.46
CA VAL A 96 6.21 -4.33 2.40
C VAL A 96 7.21 -4.66 1.29
N THR A 97 8.47 -4.88 1.65
CA THR A 97 9.51 -5.22 0.67
C THR A 97 9.21 -6.53 -0.06
N THR A 98 8.60 -7.51 0.62
CA THR A 98 8.20 -8.79 0.00
C THR A 98 7.11 -8.60 -1.04
N ALA A 99 6.09 -7.78 -0.76
CA ALA A 99 5.04 -7.46 -1.74
C ALA A 99 5.60 -6.76 -2.98
N LEU A 100 6.59 -5.86 -2.81
CA LEU A 100 7.25 -5.18 -3.93
C LEU A 100 8.10 -6.15 -4.75
N ASN A 101 8.86 -7.04 -4.11
CA ASN A 101 9.60 -8.10 -4.80
C ASN A 101 8.66 -9.07 -5.53
N LEU A 102 7.49 -9.36 -4.97
CA LEU A 102 6.47 -10.19 -5.62
C LEU A 102 5.97 -9.56 -6.93
N ILE A 103 5.70 -8.25 -6.94
CA ILE A 103 5.31 -7.52 -8.16
C ILE A 103 6.40 -7.67 -9.24
N ASP A 104 7.65 -7.39 -8.89
CA ASP A 104 8.79 -7.51 -9.81
C ASP A 104 8.97 -8.95 -10.35
N MET A 105 8.84 -9.96 -9.47
CA MET A 105 8.91 -11.37 -9.85
C MET A 105 7.79 -11.76 -10.82
N ILE A 106 6.56 -11.31 -10.58
CA ILE A 106 5.42 -11.58 -11.46
C ILE A 106 5.64 -10.96 -12.84
N LEU A 107 6.14 -9.72 -12.90
CA LEU A 107 6.41 -9.03 -14.16
C LEU A 107 7.56 -9.65 -14.97
N LYS A 108 8.55 -10.26 -14.29
CA LYS A 108 9.60 -11.06 -14.96
C LYS A 108 9.09 -12.37 -15.56
N HIS A 109 7.97 -12.90 -15.05
CA HIS A 109 7.40 -14.17 -15.47
C HIS A 109 5.89 -14.07 -15.76
N PRO A 110 5.48 -13.28 -16.76
CA PRO A 110 4.07 -12.96 -16.97
C PRO A 110 3.18 -14.14 -17.35
N GLY A 111 3.79 -15.24 -17.82
CA GLY A 111 3.08 -16.50 -18.07
C GLY A 111 2.38 -17.07 -16.83
N ILE A 112 2.81 -16.71 -15.61
CA ILE A 112 2.24 -17.21 -14.34
C ILE A 112 0.79 -16.73 -14.12
N PHE A 113 0.42 -15.55 -14.62
CA PHE A 113 -0.88 -14.92 -14.32
C PHE A 113 -1.78 -14.74 -15.54
N LYS A 114 -1.51 -15.45 -16.65
CA LYS A 114 -2.18 -15.25 -17.94
C LYS A 114 -3.73 -15.19 -17.86
N ASN A 115 -4.35 -15.98 -16.99
CA ASN A 115 -5.81 -16.01 -16.79
C ASN A 115 -6.24 -15.56 -15.39
N LEU A 116 -5.40 -14.80 -14.69
CA LEU A 116 -5.61 -14.35 -13.31
C LEU A 116 -5.41 -12.84 -13.25
N THR A 117 -6.25 -12.15 -12.47
CA THR A 117 -6.03 -10.75 -12.10
C THR A 117 -5.45 -10.74 -10.69
N ILE A 118 -4.28 -10.14 -10.49
CA ILE A 118 -3.65 -10.06 -9.16
C ILE A 118 -3.69 -8.60 -8.71
N TYR A 119 -4.22 -8.35 -7.52
CA TYR A 119 -4.22 -7.06 -6.86
C TYR A 119 -3.24 -7.11 -5.70
N VAL A 120 -2.25 -6.21 -5.70
CA VAL A 120 -1.26 -6.10 -4.62
C VAL A 120 -1.37 -4.72 -4.00
N LEU A 121 -1.64 -4.63 -2.69
CA LEU A 121 -1.56 -3.42 -1.90
C LEU A 121 -0.30 -3.47 -1.02
N PRO A 122 0.84 -2.86 -1.44
CA PRO A 122 2.12 -3.09 -0.75
C PRO A 122 2.19 -2.44 0.64
N VAL A 123 1.43 -1.36 0.87
CA VAL A 123 1.44 -0.60 2.12
C VAL A 123 0.01 -0.24 2.54
N VAL A 124 -0.60 -1.11 3.34
CA VAL A 124 -1.95 -0.87 3.93
C VAL A 124 -1.92 0.30 4.91
N ASN A 125 -0.85 0.46 5.68
CA ASN A 125 -0.74 1.47 6.73
C ASN A 125 0.40 2.45 6.44
N PRO A 126 0.24 3.37 5.46
CA PRO A 126 1.33 4.22 5.00
C PRO A 126 1.80 5.20 6.07
N ASP A 127 0.89 5.73 6.90
CA ASP A 127 1.25 6.67 7.96
C ASP A 127 2.04 5.98 9.07
N GLY A 128 1.57 4.81 9.49
CA GLY A 128 2.27 4.03 10.50
C GLY A 128 3.63 3.56 9.99
N TYR A 129 3.72 3.11 8.73
CA TYR A 129 4.96 2.70 8.11
C TYR A 129 6.02 3.82 8.16
N GLU A 130 5.68 5.03 7.69
CA GLU A 130 6.57 6.19 7.74
C GLU A 130 6.94 6.60 9.16
N TYR A 131 5.97 6.58 10.09
CA TYR A 131 6.24 6.87 11.50
C TYR A 131 7.21 5.85 12.10
N SER A 132 7.10 4.57 11.72
CA SER A 132 8.02 3.55 12.22
C SER A 132 9.43 3.69 11.66
N ARG A 133 9.58 4.18 10.44
CA ARG A 133 10.89 4.46 9.82
C ARG A 133 11.58 5.68 10.42
N THR A 134 10.81 6.70 10.79
CA THR A 134 11.36 8.03 11.07
C THR A 134 11.30 8.45 12.54
N LYS A 135 10.42 7.84 13.35
CA LYS A 135 10.16 8.25 14.74
C LYS A 135 10.23 7.12 15.75
N ASP A 136 9.45 6.05 15.56
CA ASP A 136 9.37 4.92 16.50
C ASP A 136 9.38 3.58 15.78
N ARG A 137 10.55 2.94 15.73
CA ARG A 137 10.76 1.65 15.05
C ARG A 137 9.75 0.57 15.44
N PHE A 138 9.24 0.58 16.67
CA PHE A 138 8.34 -0.44 17.17
C PHE A 138 6.86 -0.07 17.07
N TRP A 139 6.55 1.08 16.46
CA TRP A 139 5.18 1.49 16.16
C TRP A 139 4.47 0.46 15.28
N ARG A 140 3.28 0.05 15.71
CA ARG A 140 2.49 -1.01 15.05
C ARG A 140 1.21 -0.49 14.40
N LYS A 141 0.59 0.52 15.02
CA LYS A 141 -0.77 1.00 14.75
C LYS A 141 -0.82 1.92 13.52
N ASN A 142 -2.00 2.35 13.09
CA ASN A 142 -2.11 3.50 12.18
C ASN A 142 -1.80 4.82 12.91
N ARG A 143 -2.01 5.95 12.25
CA ARG A 143 -1.78 7.29 12.81
C ARG A 143 -3.06 8.09 13.04
N ARG A 144 -4.20 7.40 13.24
CA ARG A 144 -5.45 8.03 13.68
C ARG A 144 -5.18 9.05 14.80
N PRO A 145 -5.71 10.29 14.72
CA PRO A 145 -5.48 11.33 15.72
C PRO A 145 -5.68 10.85 17.16
N ALA A 146 -4.92 11.45 18.09
CA ALA A 146 -5.01 11.06 19.48
C ALA A 146 -6.40 11.38 20.05
N GLU A 147 -7.03 10.38 20.66
CA GLU A 147 -8.20 10.57 21.50
C GLU A 147 -7.73 10.59 22.95
N CYS A 148 -8.12 11.64 23.67
CA CYS A 148 -7.75 11.84 25.07
C CYS A 148 -9.01 11.82 25.93
N GLY A 149 -9.11 10.84 26.83
CA GLY A 149 -10.15 10.84 27.86
C GLY A 149 -9.86 11.85 28.98
N ASN A 150 -8.58 12.13 29.22
CA ASN A 150 -8.07 13.19 30.10
C ASN A 150 -6.62 13.55 29.67
N PRO A 151 -6.01 14.64 30.20
CA PRO A 151 -4.68 15.09 29.80
C PRO A 151 -3.53 14.09 29.99
N TYR A 152 -3.71 13.06 30.82
CA TYR A 152 -2.68 12.04 31.11
C TYR A 152 -2.94 10.70 30.38
N ASP A 153 -4.09 10.58 29.71
CA ASP A 153 -4.53 9.38 29.01
C ASP A 153 -4.94 9.72 27.56
N CYS A 154 -3.93 9.98 26.75
CA CYS A 154 -4.03 10.18 25.31
C CYS A 154 -3.51 8.95 24.58
N CYS A 155 -4.34 8.36 23.72
CA CYS A 155 -3.98 7.21 22.89
C CYS A 155 -4.09 7.60 21.40
N GLN A 156 -2.97 7.52 20.67
CA GLN A 156 -2.94 7.74 19.23
C GLN A 156 -2.90 6.42 18.46
N GLY A 157 -3.65 6.31 17.37
CA GLY A 157 -3.64 5.15 16.48
C GLY A 157 -4.38 3.92 17.01
N VAL A 158 -4.80 3.07 16.09
CA VAL A 158 -5.48 1.79 16.36
C VAL A 158 -4.76 0.63 15.67
N ASP A 159 -4.96 -0.59 16.18
CA ASP A 159 -4.48 -1.80 15.51
C ASP A 159 -5.46 -2.19 14.39
N LEU A 160 -5.04 -1.98 13.13
CA LEU A 160 -5.88 -2.21 11.94
C LEU A 160 -6.27 -3.69 11.78
N ASN A 161 -5.46 -4.65 12.23
CA ASN A 161 -5.81 -6.07 12.17
C ASN A 161 -6.65 -6.53 13.38
N ARG A 162 -7.15 -5.58 14.15
CA ARG A 162 -8.11 -5.78 15.24
C ARG A 162 -9.21 -4.75 15.10
N ASN A 163 -9.58 -4.37 13.88
CA ASN A 163 -10.65 -3.41 13.61
C ASN A 163 -11.55 -3.78 12.41
N PHE A 164 -11.49 -5.02 11.92
CA PHE A 164 -12.37 -5.51 10.85
C PHE A 164 -13.72 -5.97 11.41
N ASP A 165 -14.80 -5.85 10.62
CA ASP A 165 -16.15 -6.30 10.99
C ASP A 165 -16.33 -7.83 10.83
N SER A 166 -15.43 -8.59 11.47
CA SER A 166 -15.54 -10.04 11.62
C SER A 166 -15.34 -10.38 13.08
N ASP A 167 -16.40 -10.94 13.71
CA ASP A 167 -16.40 -11.34 15.12
C ASP A 167 -16.07 -10.19 16.11
N TRP A 168 -16.42 -8.95 15.74
CA TRP A 168 -16.06 -7.70 16.44
C TRP A 168 -16.47 -7.67 17.93
N SER A 169 -17.58 -8.33 18.27
CA SER A 169 -18.21 -8.31 19.60
C SER A 169 -17.64 -9.33 20.59
N HIS A 170 -16.96 -10.38 20.14
CA HIS A 170 -16.60 -11.54 20.98
C HIS A 170 -15.26 -11.41 21.73
N PHE A 171 -14.40 -10.43 21.36
CA PHE A 171 -13.10 -10.18 22.01
C PHE A 171 -13.10 -8.99 22.99
N SER A 172 -14.22 -8.73 23.66
CA SER A 172 -14.25 -7.80 24.79
C SER A 172 -13.52 -8.43 25.99
N HIS A 173 -12.26 -8.03 26.20
CA HIS A 173 -11.46 -8.53 27.32
C HIS A 173 -12.01 -8.02 28.66
N PRO A 174 -11.92 -8.81 29.75
CA PRO A 174 -12.40 -8.39 31.07
C PRO A 174 -11.67 -7.13 31.57
N PRO A 175 -12.29 -6.35 32.48
CA PRO A 175 -11.86 -4.98 32.85
C PRO A 175 -10.42 -4.84 33.34
N GLN A 176 -9.79 -5.93 33.78
CA GLN A 176 -8.44 -5.95 34.35
C GLN A 176 -7.32 -5.93 33.29
N ALA A 177 -7.64 -6.16 32.00
CA ALA A 177 -6.66 -6.03 30.91
C ALA A 177 -6.44 -4.56 30.44
N ARG A 178 -7.15 -3.59 31.03
CA ARG A 178 -7.04 -2.17 30.65
C ARG A 178 -5.72 -1.52 31.03
N ALA A 179 -5.01 -2.02 32.05
CA ALA A 179 -3.77 -1.39 32.53
C ALA A 179 -2.49 -1.88 31.83
N VAL A 180 -2.52 -3.06 31.18
CA VAL A 180 -1.30 -3.71 30.62
C VAL A 180 -1.25 -3.68 29.09
N LEU A 181 -2.37 -3.36 28.41
CA LEU A 181 -2.43 -3.25 26.94
C LEU A 181 -3.00 -1.90 26.50
N ARG A 182 -2.18 -0.84 26.57
CA ARG A 182 -2.49 0.49 25.98
C ARG A 182 -2.73 0.46 24.46
N THR A 183 -2.57 -0.69 23.81
CA THR A 183 -2.88 -0.89 22.39
C THR A 183 -4.38 -1.08 22.12
N GLN A 184 -5.22 -1.29 23.15
CA GLN A 184 -6.62 -1.70 22.97
C GLN A 184 -7.66 -0.81 23.68
N ALA A 185 -7.26 0.23 24.41
CA ALA A 185 -8.17 0.97 25.30
C ALA A 185 -9.13 1.95 24.60
N HIS A 186 -8.87 2.32 23.34
CA HIS A 186 -9.67 3.26 22.54
C HIS A 186 -9.95 2.64 21.16
N ARG A 187 -10.81 1.61 21.11
CA ARG A 187 -11.21 1.00 19.84
C ARG A 187 -12.46 1.71 19.28
N PRO A 188 -12.40 2.32 18.08
CA PRO A 188 -13.58 2.82 17.37
C PRO A 188 -14.50 1.65 16.96
N LEU A 189 -15.66 1.92 16.34
CA LEU A 189 -16.46 0.86 15.74
C LEU A 189 -15.65 0.18 14.61
N ALA A 190 -16.02 -1.06 14.27
CA ALA A 190 -15.40 -1.80 13.17
C ALA A 190 -15.39 -0.98 11.88
N ASN A 191 -14.33 -1.13 11.07
CA ASN A 191 -14.15 -0.51 9.75
C ASN A 191 -14.20 1.03 9.69
N GLN A 192 -14.02 1.74 10.81
CA GLN A 192 -14.04 3.22 10.81
C GLN A 192 -12.70 3.88 10.44
N ASN A 193 -11.64 3.11 10.21
CA ASN A 193 -10.37 3.67 9.76
C ASN A 193 -10.33 3.69 8.24
N PRO A 194 -9.88 4.79 7.62
CA PRO A 194 -9.92 4.92 6.18
C PRO A 194 -9.06 3.85 5.49
N GLU A 195 -7.97 3.38 6.14
CA GLU A 195 -7.16 2.28 5.61
C GLU A 195 -7.93 0.95 5.52
N GLN A 196 -8.85 0.69 6.45
CA GLN A 196 -9.64 -0.55 6.43
C GLN A 196 -10.89 -0.41 5.58
N PHE A 197 -11.53 0.76 5.62
CA PHE A 197 -12.69 1.07 4.80
C PHE A 197 -12.35 0.97 3.30
N ALA A 198 -11.14 1.38 2.91
CA ALA A 198 -10.68 1.25 1.53
C ALA A 198 -10.55 -0.22 1.05
N ILE A 199 -10.33 -1.17 1.96
CA ILE A 199 -10.09 -2.59 1.65
C ILE A 199 -11.36 -3.45 1.79
N SER A 200 -12.35 -2.97 2.56
CA SER A 200 -13.59 -3.71 2.89
C SER A 200 -14.70 -3.47 1.87
#